data_AF-A0A0R3L4R4-F1
#
_entry.id   AF-A0A0R3L4R4-F1
#
_cell.length_a   1.000
_cell.length_b   1.000
_cell.length_c   1.000
_cell.angle_alpha   90.00
_cell.angle_beta   90.00
_cell.angle_gamma   90.00
#
_symmetry.space_group_name_H-M   'P 1'
#
loop_
_entity.id
_entity.type
_entity.pdbx_description
1 polymer ?
#
loop_
_entity_poly.entity_id
_entity_poly.type
_entity_poly.pdbx_seq_one_letter_code
_entity_poly.pdbx_strand_id
1 'polypeptide(L)'
;MFALEAALQSRDKFGGEIAALTTVDAERRAERGVQMLRTKLPCLVSHGGSNQPDLQRRDDRRPARGARAGCKMERAGGRRRGVSKCVVPGSPTIVKRAVAPSPRAERAGLVEAAKQPTEVLMKAILKGQPKLETDLVAQARRF
;
A
#
# COMPACT_ATOMS: atom_id res chain seq x y z
N MET A 1 -9.11 10.81 33.27
CA MET A 1 -8.05 9.84 33.66
C MET A 1 -7.95 8.66 32.69
N PHE A 2 -9.03 7.94 32.37
CA PHE A 2 -8.99 6.75 31.47
C PHE A 2 -8.55 6.98 30.01
N ALA A 3 -8.63 8.21 29.48
CA ALA A 3 -8.23 8.50 28.09
C ALA A 3 -6.71 8.52 27.88
N LEU A 4 -5.94 8.76 28.95
CA LEU A 4 -4.49 8.92 28.89
C LEU A 4 -3.77 7.56 28.91
N GLU A 5 -4.28 6.60 29.69
CA GLU A 5 -3.78 5.21 29.73
C GLU A 5 -3.98 4.48 28.40
N ALA A 6 -5.13 4.66 27.75
CA ALA A 6 -5.39 4.06 26.44
C ALA A 6 -4.48 4.66 25.34
N ALA A 7 -4.19 5.95 25.43
CA ALA A 7 -3.24 6.63 24.52
C ALA A 7 -1.79 6.16 24.74
N LEU A 8 -1.40 5.90 25.99
CA LEU A 8 -0.08 5.34 26.32
C LEU A 8 0.06 3.87 25.86
N GLN A 9 -0.98 3.04 25.97
CA GLN A 9 -0.94 1.66 25.46
C GLN A 9 -0.86 1.58 23.92
N SER A 10 -1.38 2.58 23.20
CA SER A 10 -1.17 2.69 21.74
C SER A 10 0.23 3.18 21.35
N ARG A 11 0.90 3.91 22.26
CA ARG A 11 2.26 4.44 22.08
C ARG A 11 3.31 3.33 21.95
N ASP A 12 3.14 2.24 22.70
CA ASP A 12 4.10 1.12 22.71
C ASP A 12 3.94 0.17 21.51
N LYS A 13 2.79 0.21 20.81
CA LYS A 13 2.50 -0.66 19.64
C LYS A 13 2.88 -0.04 18.29
N PHE A 14 2.85 1.28 18.20
CA PHE A 14 3.17 2.03 16.98
C PHE A 14 4.09 3.16 17.40
N GLY A 15 5.41 2.95 17.30
CA GLY A 15 6.46 3.84 17.79
C GLY A 15 6.52 5.23 17.13
N GLY A 16 5.44 5.99 17.20
CA GLY A 16 5.36 7.39 16.82
C GLY A 16 5.08 8.24 18.06
N GLU A 17 5.91 9.24 18.29
CA GLU A 17 5.73 10.21 19.36
C GLU A 17 4.38 10.92 19.24
N ILE A 18 3.52 10.78 20.26
CA ILE A 18 2.35 11.63 20.47
C ILE A 18 2.86 12.96 21.06
N ALA A 19 3.61 13.72 20.27
CA ALA A 19 4.08 15.05 20.62
C ALA A 19 3.17 16.10 19.95
N ALA A 20 2.06 16.35 20.65
CA ALA A 20 1.22 17.56 20.61
C ALA A 20 0.18 17.71 19.47
N LEU A 21 -0.87 16.86 19.51
CA LEU A 21 -2.28 17.04 19.07
C LEU A 21 -2.62 17.63 17.68
N THR A 22 -1.64 18.09 16.91
CA THR A 22 -1.82 18.85 15.67
C THR A 22 -0.88 18.39 14.57
N THR A 23 0.00 17.42 14.82
CA THR A 23 0.88 16.86 13.80
C THR A 23 0.80 15.34 13.77
N VAL A 24 1.00 14.77 12.58
CA VAL A 24 1.13 13.33 12.34
C VAL A 24 2.48 13.07 11.72
N ASP A 25 3.20 12.13 12.31
CA ASP A 25 4.46 11.61 11.82
C ASP A 25 4.20 10.25 11.18
N ALA A 26 4.66 10.06 9.93
CA ALA A 26 4.37 8.88 9.15
C ALA A 26 5.59 8.41 8.34
N GLU A 27 5.84 7.11 8.37
CA GLU A 27 6.78 6.45 7.48
C GLU A 27 6.14 6.23 6.11
N ARG A 28 6.74 6.81 5.06
CA ARG A 28 6.34 6.59 3.67
C ARG A 28 7.33 5.67 2.97
N ARG A 29 6.84 4.52 2.49
CA ARG A 29 7.60 3.64 1.62
C ARG A 29 7.67 4.21 0.20
N ALA A 30 8.87 4.27 -0.35
CA ALA A 30 9.16 4.66 -1.72
C ALA A 30 10.13 3.63 -2.34
N GLU A 31 10.31 3.67 -3.66
CA GLU A 31 11.18 2.73 -4.39
C GLU A 31 12.62 2.71 -3.83
N ARG A 32 13.10 3.83 -3.28
CA ARG A 32 14.46 3.99 -2.75
C ARG A 32 14.57 3.82 -1.23
N GLY A 33 13.52 3.33 -0.56
CA GLY A 33 13.52 3.09 0.89
C GLY A 33 12.37 3.78 1.62
N VAL A 34 12.58 4.10 2.89
CA VAL A 34 11.56 4.70 3.77
C VAL A 34 11.90 6.16 4.05
N GLN A 35 10.90 7.03 3.99
CA GLN A 35 10.99 8.45 4.31
C GLN A 35 10.16 8.74 5.55
N MET A 36 10.73 9.46 6.51
CA MET A 36 9.98 9.96 7.67
C MET A 36 9.38 11.34 7.35
N LEU A 37 8.06 11.46 7.41
CA LEU A 37 7.33 12.68 7.08
C LEU A 37 6.54 13.19 8.29
N ARG A 38 6.66 14.48 8.58
CA ARG A 38 5.84 15.19 9.57
C ARG A 38 4.86 16.12 8.87
N THR A 39 3.57 16.00 9.19
CA THR A 39 2.51 16.86 8.63
C THR A 39 1.60 17.42 9.72
N LYS A 40 0.93 18.54 9.48
CA LYS A 40 -0.05 19.13 10.41
C LYS A 40 -1.47 18.63 10.11
N LEU A 41 -2.29 18.49 11.15
CA LEU A 41 -3.72 18.21 11.07
C LEU A 41 -4.48 19.49 10.68
N PRO A 42 -5.57 19.40 9.88
CA PRO A 42 -6.15 18.18 9.31
C PRO A 42 -5.38 17.68 8.08
N CYS A 43 -5.04 16.39 8.05
CA CYS A 43 -4.39 15.75 6.90
C CYS A 43 -5.07 14.42 6.56
N LEU A 44 -4.97 14.01 5.29
CA LEU A 44 -5.38 12.68 4.83
C LEU A 44 -4.15 11.78 4.79
N VAL A 45 -4.23 10.60 5.43
CA VAL A 45 -3.19 9.58 5.40
C VAL A 45 -3.73 8.36 4.67
N SER A 46 -3.05 7.93 3.62
CA SER A 46 -3.32 6.66 2.93
C SER A 46 -2.47 5.55 3.56
N HIS A 47 -3.12 4.55 4.14
CA HIS A 47 -2.45 3.39 4.73
C HIS A 47 -2.61 2.17 3.82
N GLY A 48 -1.52 1.46 3.54
CA GLY A 48 -1.51 0.23 2.77
C GLY A 48 -0.40 -0.71 3.24
N GLY A 49 -0.78 -1.83 3.89
CA GLY A 49 0.14 -2.92 4.25
C GLY A 49 0.28 -3.20 5.76
N SER A 50 0.43 -4.49 6.05
CA SER A 50 0.93 -5.16 7.28
C SER A 50 0.24 -4.98 8.62
N ASN A 51 -0.88 -4.26 8.74
CA ASN A 51 -1.67 -4.39 9.96
C ASN A 51 -2.45 -5.70 9.90
N GLN A 52 -2.05 -6.68 10.71
CA GLN A 52 -2.99 -7.73 11.10
C GLN A 52 -4.12 -7.02 11.83
N PRO A 53 -5.35 -6.97 11.27
CA PRO A 53 -6.46 -6.44 12.05
C PRO A 53 -6.53 -7.29 13.31
N ASP A 54 -6.64 -6.66 14.48
CA ASP A 54 -6.79 -7.37 15.74
C ASP A 54 -7.90 -8.41 15.55
N LEU A 55 -7.53 -9.69 15.53
CA LEU A 55 -8.49 -10.79 15.47
C LEU A 55 -9.29 -10.68 16.76
N GLN A 56 -10.56 -10.31 16.60
CA GLN A 56 -11.48 -10.00 17.70
C GLN A 56 -11.49 -11.17 18.68
N ARG A 57 -11.21 -10.90 19.96
CA ARG A 57 -11.30 -11.94 20.99
C ARG A 57 -12.78 -12.31 21.16
N ARG A 58 -13.08 -13.58 21.44
CA ARG A 58 -14.47 -14.06 21.61
C ARG A 58 -15.27 -13.25 22.66
N ASP A 59 -14.60 -12.64 23.63
CA ASP A 59 -15.22 -11.83 24.69
C ASP A 59 -15.44 -10.35 24.32
N ASP A 60 -15.05 -9.92 23.12
CA ASP A 60 -15.29 -8.56 22.65
C ASP A 60 -16.78 -8.35 22.36
N ARG A 61 -17.47 -7.56 23.20
CA ARG A 61 -18.87 -7.12 22.96
C ARG A 61 -19.00 -6.03 21.88
N ARG A 62 -17.90 -5.62 21.24
CA ARG A 62 -17.87 -4.57 20.19
C ARG A 62 -18.64 -4.97 18.90
N PRO A 63 -18.62 -6.22 18.41
CA PRO A 63 -19.40 -6.64 17.23
C PRO A 63 -20.90 -6.52 17.45
N ALA A 64 -21.39 -6.89 18.65
CA ALA A 64 -22.80 -6.74 19.01
C ALA A 64 -23.25 -5.26 19.05
N ARG A 65 -22.33 -4.33 19.34
CA ARG A 65 -22.59 -2.89 19.25
C ARG A 65 -22.57 -2.39 17.81
N GLY A 66 -21.64 -2.87 16.99
CA GLY A 66 -21.57 -2.54 15.56
C GLY A 66 -22.83 -2.99 14.80
N ALA A 67 -23.33 -4.19 15.08
CA ALA A 67 -24.55 -4.71 14.45
C ALA A 67 -25.84 -3.93 14.82
N ARG A 68 -25.84 -3.26 15.97
CA ARG A 68 -26.96 -2.43 16.45
C ARG A 68 -26.80 -0.96 16.07
N ALA A 69 -25.62 -0.55 15.62
CA ALA A 69 -25.37 0.81 15.20
C ALA A 69 -26.06 1.04 13.85
N GLY A 70 -26.95 2.04 13.78
CA GLY A 70 -27.54 2.44 12.51
C GLY A 70 -26.48 3.05 11.60
N CYS A 71 -26.35 2.52 10.39
CA CYS A 71 -25.56 3.17 9.35
C CYS A 71 -26.38 4.31 8.73
N LYS A 72 -25.90 5.55 8.86
CA LYS A 72 -26.53 6.67 8.16
C LYS A 72 -26.27 6.52 6.66
N MET A 73 -27.30 6.12 5.92
CA MET A 73 -27.27 6.12 4.47
C MET A 73 -27.54 7.53 3.96
N GLU A 74 -26.59 8.10 3.24
CA GLU A 74 -26.75 9.40 2.59
C GLU A 74 -26.84 9.19 1.07
N ARG A 75 -27.85 9.79 0.43
CA ARG A 75 -27.97 9.75 -1.03
C ARG A 75 -26.90 10.64 -1.66
N ALA A 76 -26.39 10.23 -2.82
CA ALA A 76 -25.52 11.06 -3.63
C ALA A 76 -26.20 12.42 -3.88
N GLY A 77 -25.56 13.51 -3.43
CA GLY A 77 -26.14 14.86 -3.43
C GLY A 77 -26.39 15.45 -2.04
N GLY A 78 -26.17 14.68 -0.97
CA GLY A 78 -26.19 15.18 0.40
C GLY A 78 -25.19 16.33 0.62
N ARG A 79 -25.71 17.56 0.77
CA ARG A 79 -25.04 18.85 1.05
C ARG A 79 -23.74 19.18 0.29
N ARG A 80 -23.37 18.45 -0.77
CA ARG A 80 -22.13 18.66 -1.55
C ARG A 80 -22.43 19.15 -2.95
N ARG A 81 -21.76 20.25 -3.33
CA ARG A 81 -21.94 20.99 -4.58
C ARG A 81 -21.60 20.12 -5.80
N GLY A 82 -22.59 19.93 -6.68
CA GLY A 82 -22.42 19.50 -8.08
C GLY A 82 -22.49 17.98 -8.29
N VAL A 83 -23.71 17.45 -8.45
CA VAL A 83 -23.96 16.06 -8.91
C VAL A 83 -23.22 15.77 -10.22
N SER A 84 -23.00 16.80 -11.05
CA SER A 84 -22.22 16.73 -12.29
C SER A 84 -20.73 16.40 -12.10
N LYS A 85 -20.18 16.59 -10.89
CA LYS A 85 -18.78 16.22 -10.55
C LYS A 85 -18.66 14.81 -9.96
N CYS A 86 -19.77 14.10 -9.83
CA CYS A 86 -19.79 12.74 -9.31
C CYS A 86 -20.01 11.75 -10.45
N VAL A 87 -19.55 10.51 -10.26
CA VAL A 87 -19.81 9.40 -11.19
C VAL A 87 -19.21 9.68 -12.58
N VAL A 88 -19.76 9.08 -13.64
CA VAL A 88 -19.28 9.20 -15.02
C VAL A 88 -19.21 10.65 -15.50
N PRO A 89 -20.22 11.53 -15.27
CA PRO A 89 -20.16 12.92 -15.75
C PRO A 89 -18.99 13.74 -15.18
N GLY A 90 -18.54 13.41 -13.96
CA GLY A 90 -17.45 14.12 -13.29
C GLY A 90 -16.07 13.48 -13.45
N SER A 91 -16.01 12.28 -14.06
CA SER A 91 -14.76 11.55 -14.19
C SER A 91 -13.94 12.08 -15.37
N PRO A 92 -12.67 12.47 -15.16
CA PRO A 92 -11.79 12.85 -16.27
C PRO A 92 -11.41 11.66 -17.16
N THR A 93 -11.60 10.43 -16.66
CA THR A 93 -11.20 9.19 -17.33
C THR A 93 -12.39 8.29 -17.60
N ILE A 94 -12.48 7.74 -18.82
CA ILE A 94 -13.47 6.73 -19.22
C ILE A 94 -12.75 5.45 -19.60
N VAL A 95 -13.09 4.34 -18.93
CA VAL A 95 -12.55 3.01 -19.24
C VAL A 95 -13.26 2.49 -20.48
N LYS A 96 -12.56 2.45 -21.63
CA LYS A 96 -13.13 1.99 -22.91
C LYS A 96 -13.20 0.46 -23.02
N ARG A 97 -12.22 -0.25 -22.46
CA ARG A 97 -12.13 -1.71 -22.50
C ARG A 97 -11.31 -2.19 -21.31
N ALA A 98 -11.78 -3.23 -20.63
CA ALA A 98 -11.01 -3.99 -19.67
C ALA A 98 -10.73 -5.36 -20.27
N VAL A 99 -9.47 -5.81 -20.22
CA VAL A 99 -9.04 -7.12 -20.74
C VAL A 99 -8.18 -7.79 -19.68
N ALA A 100 -8.35 -9.09 -19.48
CA ALA A 100 -7.50 -9.87 -18.60
C ALA A 100 -6.10 -10.04 -19.24
N PRO A 101 -5.00 -9.84 -18.49
CA PRO A 101 -3.67 -10.13 -19.00
C PRO A 101 -3.55 -11.62 -19.33
N SER A 102 -2.97 -11.96 -20.48
CA SER A 102 -2.73 -13.35 -20.86
C SER A 102 -1.71 -13.99 -19.89
N PRO A 103 -1.98 -15.20 -19.39
CA PRO A 103 -1.01 -15.93 -18.57
C PRO A 103 0.33 -16.11 -19.29
N ARG A 104 1.43 -16.16 -18.52
CA ARG A 104 2.75 -16.45 -19.10
C ARG A 104 2.77 -17.89 -19.62
N ALA A 105 2.98 -18.06 -20.92
CA ALA A 105 3.02 -19.38 -21.57
C ALA A 105 4.38 -20.09 -21.47
N GLU A 106 5.45 -19.33 -21.23
CA GLU A 106 6.81 -19.84 -21.10
C GLU A 106 7.01 -20.53 -19.74
N ARG A 107 7.46 -21.78 -19.75
CA ARG A 107 7.82 -22.51 -18.52
C ARG A 107 9.15 -22.00 -17.97
N ALA A 108 9.27 -21.98 -16.65
CA ALA A 108 10.55 -21.67 -16.01
C ALA A 108 11.60 -22.72 -16.39
N GLY A 109 12.75 -22.27 -16.92
CA GLY A 109 13.90 -23.14 -17.13
C GLY A 109 14.60 -23.41 -15.81
N LEU A 110 14.79 -24.68 -15.46
CA LEU A 110 15.59 -25.07 -14.31
C LEU A 110 17.08 -24.98 -14.69
N VAL A 111 17.88 -24.30 -13.87
CA VAL A 111 19.34 -24.25 -14.02
C VAL A 111 19.95 -25.19 -12.97
N GLU A 112 20.68 -26.21 -13.42
CA GLU A 112 21.32 -27.16 -12.50
C GLU A 112 22.48 -26.51 -11.72
N ALA A 113 22.55 -26.80 -10.42
CA ALA A 113 23.59 -26.30 -9.55
C ALA A 113 24.92 -27.03 -9.80
N ALA A 114 25.74 -26.50 -10.71
CA ALA A 114 27.10 -26.94 -10.92
C ALA A 114 28.05 -26.44 -9.80
N LYS A 115 29.33 -26.83 -9.84
CA LYS A 115 30.37 -26.36 -8.89
C LYS A 115 30.50 -24.83 -8.83
N GLN A 116 30.07 -24.11 -9.88
CA GLN A 116 30.00 -22.65 -9.97
C GLN A 116 28.59 -22.21 -10.38
N PRO A 117 27.61 -22.25 -9.45
CA PRO A 117 26.19 -22.06 -9.78
C PRO A 117 25.87 -20.62 -10.22
N THR A 118 26.59 -19.63 -9.69
CA THR A 118 26.38 -18.21 -10.00
C THR A 118 26.70 -17.89 -11.46
N GLU A 119 27.81 -18.39 -11.99
CA GLU A 119 28.20 -18.10 -13.38
C GLU A 119 27.26 -18.76 -14.39
N VAL A 120 26.81 -19.99 -14.10
CA VAL A 120 25.85 -20.71 -14.94
C VAL A 120 24.51 -19.99 -14.95
N LEU A 121 24.05 -19.52 -13.79
CA LEU A 121 22.81 -18.74 -13.69
C LEU A 121 22.88 -17.41 -14.43
N MET A 122 23.97 -16.65 -14.26
CA MET A 122 24.15 -15.38 -14.96
C MET A 122 24.15 -15.56 -16.48
N LYS A 123 24.87 -16.58 -17.00
CA LYS A 123 24.85 -16.91 -18.43
C LYS A 123 23.45 -17.29 -18.92
N ALA A 124 22.68 -18.03 -18.12
CA ALA A 124 21.31 -18.40 -18.48
C ALA A 124 20.36 -17.19 -18.52
N ILE A 125 20.49 -16.26 -17.55
CA ILE A 125 19.69 -15.02 -17.50
C ILE A 125 19.98 -14.13 -18.72
N LEU A 126 21.26 -13.88 -19.01
CA LEU A 126 21.66 -13.00 -20.13
C LEU A 126 21.29 -13.61 -21.49
N LYS A 127 21.35 -14.94 -21.61
CA LYS A 127 20.85 -15.66 -22.81
C LYS A 127 19.34 -15.51 -22.99
N GLY A 128 18.56 -15.50 -21.91
CA GLY A 128 17.10 -15.31 -21.96
C GLY A 128 16.68 -13.86 -22.22
N GLN A 129 17.55 -12.89 -21.90
CA GLN A 129 17.28 -11.47 -22.06
C GLN A 129 18.50 -10.73 -22.63
N PRO A 130 18.76 -10.82 -23.95
CA PRO A 130 19.97 -10.26 -24.56
C PRO A 130 20.06 -8.72 -24.47
N LYS A 131 18.92 -8.03 -24.30
CA LYS A 131 18.90 -6.57 -24.09
C LYS A 131 19.33 -6.15 -22.69
N LEU A 132 19.30 -7.08 -21.73
CA LEU A 132 19.54 -6.79 -20.32
C LEU A 132 20.94 -6.23 -20.08
N GLU A 133 21.97 -6.73 -20.77
CA GLU A 133 23.34 -6.20 -20.64
C GLU A 133 23.40 -4.72 -21.05
N THR A 134 22.76 -4.38 -22.17
CA THR A 134 22.75 -3.01 -22.68
C THR A 134 21.98 -2.09 -21.73
N ASP A 135 20.85 -2.55 -21.20
CA ASP A 135 20.02 -1.79 -20.27
C ASP A 135 20.73 -1.54 -18.93
N LEU A 136 21.41 -2.57 -18.39
CA LEU A 136 22.18 -2.45 -17.14
C LEU A 136 23.36 -1.47 -17.28
N VAL A 137 24.07 -1.52 -18.40
CA VAL A 137 25.17 -0.57 -18.69
C VAL A 137 24.61 0.85 -18.87
N ALA A 138 23.49 1.01 -19.56
CA ALA A 138 22.84 2.32 -19.72
C ALA A 138 22.36 2.89 -18.37
N GLN A 139 21.86 2.04 -17.47
CA GLN A 139 21.42 2.43 -16.14
C GLN A 139 22.60 2.79 -15.23
N ALA A 140 23.69 2.02 -15.27
CA ALA A 140 24.90 2.30 -14.48
C ALA A 140 25.54 3.65 -14.83
N ARG A 141 25.44 4.09 -16.09
CA ARG A 141 25.95 5.39 -16.56
C ARG A 141 25.06 6.59 -16.20
N ARG A 142 23.84 6.37 -15.69
CA ARG A 142 22.90 7.44 -15.30
C ARG A 142 23.08 7.90 -13.85
N PHE A 143 23.98 7.26 -13.11
CA PHE A 143 24.42 7.63 -11.78
C PHE A 143 25.87 8.11 -11.84
#